data_AF-A0A8X7CJY8-F1
#
_entry.id   AF-A0A8X7CJY8-F1
#
_cell.length_a   1.000
_cell.length_b   1.000
_cell.length_c   1.000
_cell.angle_alpha   90.00
_cell.angle_beta   90.00
_cell.angle_gamma   90.00
#
_symmetry.space_group_name_H-M   'P 1'
#
loop_
_entity.id
_entity.type
_entity.pdbx_description
1 polymer ?
#
loop_
_entity_poly.entity_id
_entity_poly.type
_entity_poly.pdbx_seq_one_letter_code
_entity_poly.pdbx_strand_id
1 'polypeptide(L)'
;MDAIIMEGTRMRAGAVGAVTEVASPVSLSRKIMEQSDHVLLIGAGAHQFAQNSTAKRREELEIPNGRAGGFADDFIGVVSTTGHGEAIMRVCLFRHITGLMQQGMSAHDAVVAGLEYMKNRVQGYGGAICVSNSGDIGVHFTTEHMAWGYRKGNVIHFGFRPNEDISDVVQIDCSP
;
A
#
# COMPACT_ATOMS: atom_id res chain seq x y z
N MET A 1 -6.42 -2.97 14.62
CA MET A 1 -5.61 -2.52 13.47
C MET A 1 -5.69 -3.58 12.37
N ASP A 2 -5.50 -3.17 11.12
CA ASP A 2 -5.54 -4.05 9.94
C ASP A 2 -4.32 -3.73 9.05
N ALA A 3 -3.75 -4.73 8.40
CA ALA A 3 -2.66 -4.54 7.45
C ALA A 3 -2.58 -5.68 6.44
N ILE A 4 -2.12 -5.38 5.23
CA ILE A 4 -1.78 -6.37 4.20
C ILE A 4 -0.37 -6.14 3.69
N ILE A 5 0.27 -7.22 3.24
CA ILE A 5 1.46 -7.18 2.41
C ILE A 5 1.29 -8.18 1.26
N MET A 6 1.84 -7.84 0.10
CA MET A 6 1.80 -8.68 -1.09
C MET A 6 3.16 -8.64 -1.81
N GLU A 7 3.58 -9.79 -2.31
CA GLU A 7 4.77 -9.98 -3.15
C GLU A 7 4.33 -10.24 -4.60
N GLY A 8 4.87 -9.49 -5.55
CA GLY A 8 4.50 -9.58 -6.97
C GLY A 8 5.09 -10.78 -7.72
N THR A 9 6.28 -11.27 -7.34
CA THR A 9 6.98 -12.38 -8.06
C THR A 9 6.16 -13.67 -8.10
N ARG A 10 5.53 -14.03 -6.98
CA ARG A 10 4.80 -15.29 -6.77
C ARG A 10 3.36 -15.05 -6.34
N MET A 11 2.90 -13.80 -6.35
CA MET A 11 1.57 -13.38 -5.91
C MET A 11 1.23 -13.83 -4.48
N ARG A 12 2.24 -13.98 -3.61
CA ARG A 12 2.01 -14.32 -2.19
C ARG A 12 1.48 -13.10 -1.46
N ALA A 13 0.60 -13.33 -0.50
CA ALA A 13 0.05 -12.27 0.33
C ALA A 13 -0.12 -12.74 1.77
N GLY A 14 -0.07 -11.78 2.69
CA GLY A 14 -0.39 -11.98 4.09
C GLY A 14 -1.15 -10.78 4.63
N ALA A 15 -2.12 -11.03 5.49
CA ALA A 15 -3.02 -10.01 5.99
C ALA A 15 -3.46 -10.30 7.44
N VAL A 16 -3.67 -9.22 8.18
CA VAL A 16 -4.32 -9.26 9.49
C VAL A 16 -5.49 -8.29 9.54
N GLY A 17 -6.54 -8.71 10.24
CA GLY A 17 -7.71 -7.88 10.53
C GLY A 17 -8.07 -7.89 12.01
N ALA A 18 -8.60 -6.77 12.50
CA ALA A 18 -9.11 -6.61 13.85
C ALA A 18 -8.13 -7.05 14.95
N VAL A 19 -6.82 -6.86 14.75
CA VAL A 19 -5.81 -7.19 15.77
C VAL A 19 -5.66 -6.06 16.78
N THR A 20 -5.50 -6.43 18.04
CA THR A 20 -5.18 -5.55 19.16
C THR A 20 -3.83 -5.94 19.75
N GLU A 21 -3.15 -5.01 20.43
CA GLU A 21 -1.88 -5.26 21.15
C GLU A 21 -0.71 -5.76 20.29
N VAL A 22 -0.80 -5.61 18.96
CA VAL A 22 0.27 -5.90 18.01
C VAL A 22 0.93 -4.59 17.62
N ALA A 23 2.18 -4.38 18.02
CA ALA A 23 2.90 -3.12 17.76
C ALA A 23 3.08 -2.82 16.26
N SER A 24 3.31 -3.86 15.44
CA SER A 24 3.51 -3.73 14.00
C SER A 24 2.64 -4.74 13.22
N PRO A 25 1.39 -4.37 12.87
CA PRO A 25 0.48 -5.25 12.13
C PRO A 25 1.03 -5.72 10.79
N VAL A 26 1.77 -4.87 10.06
CA VAL A 26 2.39 -5.22 8.77
C VAL A 26 3.47 -6.29 8.92
N SER A 27 4.24 -6.27 10.01
CA SER A 27 5.21 -7.32 10.31
C SER A 27 4.53 -8.65 10.61
N LEU A 28 3.36 -8.62 11.25
CA LEU A 28 2.55 -9.82 11.46
C LEU A 28 1.98 -10.36 10.14
N SER A 29 1.48 -9.47 9.26
CA SER A 29 1.07 -9.83 7.89
C SER A 29 2.18 -10.50 7.10
N ARG A 30 3.43 -9.99 7.19
CA ARG A 30 4.61 -10.63 6.57
C ARG A 30 4.85 -12.04 7.11
N LYS A 31 4.76 -12.24 8.43
CA LYS A 31 4.92 -13.57 9.03
C LYS A 31 3.86 -14.54 8.57
N ILE A 32 2.61 -14.10 8.43
CA ILE A 32 1.53 -14.92 7.88
C ILE A 32 1.88 -15.38 6.47
N MET A 33 2.35 -14.47 5.61
CA MET A 33 2.78 -14.78 4.24
C MET A 33 3.97 -15.75 4.17
N GLU A 34 4.92 -15.65 5.10
CA GLU A 34 6.18 -16.40 5.06
C GLU A 34 6.15 -17.72 5.86
N GLN A 35 5.29 -17.83 6.86
CA GLN A 35 5.33 -18.89 7.89
C GLN A 35 3.98 -19.62 8.08
N SER A 36 3.01 -19.40 7.18
CA SER A 36 1.73 -20.10 7.24
C SER A 36 1.19 -20.43 5.84
N ASP A 37 0.26 -21.37 5.77
CA ASP A 37 -0.50 -21.69 4.56
C ASP A 37 -1.72 -20.78 4.38
N HIS A 38 -1.89 -19.76 5.23
CA HIS A 38 -3.04 -18.86 5.25
C HIS A 38 -2.67 -17.48 4.71
N VAL A 39 -3.63 -16.82 4.05
CA VAL A 39 -3.45 -15.44 3.54
C VAL A 39 -3.96 -14.40 4.54
N LEU A 40 -5.01 -14.69 5.30
CA LEU A 40 -5.65 -13.74 6.21
C LEU A 40 -5.96 -14.37 7.55
N LEU A 41 -5.53 -13.73 8.64
CA LEU A 41 -5.93 -14.08 10.01
C LEU A 41 -6.62 -12.90 10.68
N ILE A 42 -7.66 -13.17 11.47
CA ILE A 42 -8.48 -12.13 12.10
C ILE A 42 -8.60 -12.41 13.61
N GLY A 43 -8.55 -11.35 14.42
CA GLY A 43 -8.86 -11.40 15.85
C GLY A 43 -8.03 -12.44 16.62
N ALA A 44 -8.70 -13.33 17.36
CA ALA A 44 -8.06 -14.31 18.23
C ALA A 44 -7.09 -15.25 17.48
N GLY A 45 -7.43 -15.67 16.25
CA GLY A 45 -6.55 -16.53 15.45
C GLY A 45 -5.24 -15.83 15.05
N ALA A 46 -5.32 -14.53 14.72
CA ALA A 46 -4.13 -13.73 14.46
C ALA A 46 -3.28 -13.52 15.71
N HIS A 47 -3.91 -13.38 16.88
CA HIS A 47 -3.19 -13.24 18.15
C HIS A 47 -2.47 -14.54 18.55
N GLN A 48 -3.11 -15.69 18.40
CA GLN A 48 -2.47 -17.00 18.63
C GLN A 48 -1.29 -17.21 17.68
N PHE A 49 -1.46 -16.88 16.39
CA PHE A 49 -0.36 -16.94 15.44
C PHE A 49 0.80 -16.00 15.81
N ALA A 50 0.50 -14.78 16.28
CA ALA A 50 1.52 -13.84 16.73
C ALA A 50 2.32 -14.33 17.94
N GLN A 51 1.70 -15.11 18.84
CA GLN A 51 2.36 -15.69 20.01
C GLN A 51 3.22 -16.91 19.66
N ASN A 52 2.80 -17.70 18.67
CA ASN A 52 3.45 -18.96 18.28
C ASN A 52 4.56 -18.76 17.24
N SER A 53 4.40 -17.79 16.34
CA SER A 53 5.51 -17.28 15.56
C SER A 53 6.47 -16.59 16.52
N THR A 54 7.79 -16.74 16.35
CA THR A 54 8.86 -16.15 17.17
C THR A 54 8.91 -14.61 17.04
N ALA A 55 7.78 -13.94 17.23
CA ALA A 55 7.69 -12.51 17.46
C ALA A 55 8.28 -12.23 18.82
N LYS A 56 9.57 -11.88 18.84
CA LYS A 56 10.20 -11.19 19.96
C LYS A 56 9.22 -10.11 20.45
N ARG A 57 8.69 -10.30 21.67
CA ARG A 57 7.97 -9.25 22.39
C ARG A 57 8.98 -8.14 22.68
N ARG A 58 8.62 -6.93 22.27
CA ARG A 58 9.21 -5.64 22.65
C ARG A 58 10.73 -5.54 22.51
N GLU A 59 11.15 -5.00 21.38
CA GLU A 59 12.11 -3.90 21.29
C GLU A 59 11.74 -3.11 20.03
N GLU A 60 11.71 -1.78 20.17
CA GLU A 60 11.15 -0.81 19.23
C GLU A 60 11.73 -0.94 17.81
N LEU A 61 10.85 -1.32 16.89
CA LEU A 61 10.96 -0.95 15.48
C LEU A 61 9.64 -0.28 15.15
N GLU A 62 9.57 1.01 15.43
CA GLU A 62 8.48 1.87 14.99
C GLU A 62 8.55 1.98 13.46
N ILE A 63 7.75 1.17 12.79
CA ILE A 63 7.35 1.41 11.41
C ILE A 63 5.91 1.95 11.47
N PRO A 64 5.59 3.06 10.77
CA PRO A 64 4.31 3.75 10.93
C PRO A 64 3.12 2.79 10.79
N ASN A 65 2.15 2.96 11.69
CA ASN A 65 0.87 2.24 11.70
C ASN A 65 0.02 2.62 10.48
N GLY A 66 0.38 2.10 9.30
CA GLY A 66 -0.39 2.21 8.08
C GLY A 66 -1.39 1.06 7.96
N ARG A 67 -2.68 1.38 7.81
CA ARG A 67 -3.64 0.44 7.25
C ARG A 67 -3.31 0.33 5.76
N ALA A 68 -2.57 -0.70 5.38
CA ALA A 68 -2.24 -0.93 3.99
C ALA A 68 -3.40 -1.69 3.32
N GLY A 69 -3.90 -1.14 2.21
CA GLY A 69 -4.60 -1.88 1.16
C GLY A 69 -3.75 -1.75 -0.10
N GLY A 70 -3.42 -2.86 -0.75
CA GLY A 70 -2.56 -2.82 -1.93
C GLY A 70 -2.46 -4.13 -2.69
N PHE A 71 -1.92 -4.04 -3.90
CA PHE A 71 -1.73 -5.15 -4.81
C PHE A 71 -0.38 -4.97 -5.50
N ALA A 72 0.37 -6.07 -5.68
CA ALA A 72 1.65 -6.09 -6.36
C ALA A 72 1.69 -7.25 -7.35
N ASP A 73 2.14 -6.98 -8.57
CA ASP A 73 2.40 -7.96 -9.62
C ASP A 73 3.60 -7.47 -10.43
N ASP A 74 4.66 -8.26 -10.50
CA ASP A 74 5.92 -7.87 -11.16
C ASP A 74 5.73 -7.61 -12.66
N PHE A 75 4.70 -8.18 -13.27
CA PHE A 75 4.38 -7.98 -14.68
C PHE A 75 3.56 -6.73 -14.95
N ILE A 76 3.07 -6.03 -13.92
CA ILE A 76 2.19 -4.86 -14.08
C ILE A 76 2.69 -3.69 -13.25
N GLY A 77 2.83 -3.88 -11.95
CA GLY A 77 3.17 -2.86 -10.97
C GLY A 77 2.55 -3.09 -9.60
N VAL A 78 2.72 -2.11 -8.72
CA VAL A 78 2.18 -2.07 -7.37
C VAL A 78 1.28 -0.87 -7.18
N VAL A 79 0.20 -1.03 -6.43
CA VAL A 79 -0.72 0.05 -6.05
C VAL A 79 -0.99 -0.03 -4.56
N SER A 80 -1.00 1.12 -3.87
CA SER A 80 -1.47 1.28 -2.50
C SER A 80 -2.51 2.38 -2.44
N THR A 81 -3.56 2.18 -1.65
CA THR A 81 -4.73 3.09 -1.59
C THR A 81 -5.03 3.52 -0.17
N THR A 82 -5.54 4.75 -0.01
CA THR A 82 -6.04 5.30 1.25
C THR A 82 -7.38 6.02 1.02
N GLY A 83 -8.18 6.19 2.07
CA GLY A 83 -9.48 6.89 2.01
C GLY A 83 -10.63 6.07 2.57
N HIS A 84 -11.82 6.21 1.97
CA HIS A 84 -13.02 5.50 2.40
C HIS A 84 -12.90 3.99 2.12
N GLY A 85 -12.44 3.23 3.13
CA GLY A 85 -12.15 1.81 3.02
C GLY A 85 -13.30 0.98 2.44
N GLU A 86 -14.55 1.27 2.82
CA GLU A 86 -15.70 0.58 2.25
C GLU A 86 -15.87 0.85 0.75
N ALA A 87 -15.73 2.10 0.31
CA ALA A 87 -15.79 2.43 -1.11
C ALA A 87 -14.65 1.77 -1.90
N ILE A 88 -13.43 1.81 -1.37
CA ILE A 88 -12.23 1.17 -1.93
C ILE A 88 -12.46 -0.33 -2.10
N MET A 89 -13.03 -1.00 -1.09
CA MET A 89 -13.36 -2.42 -1.13
C MET A 89 -14.46 -2.73 -2.15
N ARG A 90 -15.54 -1.94 -2.20
CA ARG A 90 -16.67 -2.17 -3.13
C ARG A 90 -16.25 -2.11 -4.60
N VAL A 91 -15.21 -1.33 -4.94
CA VAL A 91 -14.71 -1.19 -6.31
C VAL A 91 -13.40 -1.93 -6.57
N CYS A 92 -12.85 -2.63 -5.56
CA CYS A 92 -11.54 -3.26 -5.62
C CYS A 92 -10.46 -2.32 -6.20
N LEU A 93 -10.37 -1.09 -5.67
CA LEU A 93 -9.66 0.02 -6.32
C LEU A 93 -8.23 -0.31 -6.77
N PHE A 94 -7.42 -0.95 -5.92
CA PHE A 94 -6.05 -1.35 -6.27
C PHE A 94 -6.00 -2.29 -7.48
N ARG A 95 -6.92 -3.26 -7.57
CA ARG A 95 -6.98 -4.22 -8.68
C ARG A 95 -7.54 -3.58 -9.94
N HIS A 96 -8.46 -2.64 -9.78
CA HIS A 96 -8.97 -1.84 -10.88
C HIS A 96 -7.84 -1.00 -11.50
N ILE A 97 -7.09 -0.23 -10.69
CA ILE A 97 -5.95 0.57 -11.15
C ILE A 97 -4.88 -0.30 -11.83
N THR A 98 -4.51 -1.46 -11.25
CA THR A 98 -3.56 -2.35 -11.95
C THR A 98 -4.12 -2.94 -13.24
N GLY A 99 -5.43 -3.20 -13.32
CA GLY A 99 -6.08 -3.63 -14.56
C GLY A 99 -6.03 -2.57 -15.65
N LEU A 100 -6.15 -1.29 -15.27
CA LEU A 100 -6.00 -0.15 -16.17
C LEU A 100 -4.56 -0.04 -16.70
N MET A 101 -3.55 -0.20 -15.83
CA MET A 101 -2.15 -0.27 -16.26
C MET A 101 -1.88 -1.48 -17.18
N GLN A 102 -2.47 -2.63 -16.88
CA GLN A 102 -2.37 -3.84 -17.71
C GLN A 102 -2.96 -3.63 -19.12
N GLN A 103 -3.92 -2.72 -19.27
CA GLN A 103 -4.50 -2.32 -20.55
C GLN A 103 -3.64 -1.27 -21.30
N GLY A 104 -2.48 -0.90 -20.75
CA GLY A 104 -1.54 0.03 -21.38
C GLY A 104 -1.68 1.49 -20.96
N MET A 105 -2.51 1.81 -19.96
CA MET A 105 -2.54 3.16 -19.41
C MET A 105 -1.29 3.45 -18.57
N SER A 106 -0.89 4.72 -18.57
CA SER A 106 0.21 5.19 -17.71
C SER A 106 -0.17 5.03 -16.24
N ALA A 107 0.85 4.94 -15.38
CA ALA A 107 0.65 4.83 -13.92
C ALA A 107 -0.20 5.98 -13.37
N HIS A 108 0.05 7.21 -13.81
CA HIS A 108 -0.71 8.38 -13.40
C HIS A 108 -2.16 8.33 -13.88
N ASP A 109 -2.38 8.10 -15.17
CA ASP A 109 -3.73 8.08 -15.75
C ASP A 109 -4.59 6.96 -15.17
N ALA A 110 -3.99 5.79 -14.90
CA ALA A 110 -4.66 4.68 -14.27
C ALA A 110 -5.17 5.01 -12.86
N VAL A 111 -4.37 5.74 -12.06
CA VAL A 111 -4.80 6.18 -10.72
C VAL A 111 -5.92 7.21 -10.80
N VAL A 112 -5.79 8.21 -11.67
CA VAL A 112 -6.82 9.24 -11.90
C VAL A 112 -8.14 8.58 -12.30
N ALA A 113 -8.11 7.71 -13.33
CA ALA A 113 -9.28 7.00 -13.82
C ALA A 113 -9.90 6.10 -12.75
N GLY A 114 -9.07 5.38 -11.97
CA GLY A 114 -9.57 4.51 -10.91
C GLY A 114 -10.27 5.27 -9.78
N LEU A 115 -9.72 6.41 -9.35
CA LEU A 115 -10.31 7.25 -8.32
C LEU A 115 -11.59 7.95 -8.82
N GLU A 116 -11.61 8.40 -10.07
CA GLU A 116 -12.79 9.00 -10.68
C GLU A 116 -13.92 7.97 -10.86
N TYR A 117 -13.58 6.73 -11.22
CA TYR A 117 -14.53 5.62 -11.21
C TYR A 117 -15.12 5.39 -9.80
N MET A 118 -14.28 5.35 -8.76
CA MET A 118 -14.75 5.20 -7.37
C MET A 118 -15.70 6.33 -6.96
N LYS A 119 -15.32 7.58 -7.24
CA LYS A 119 -16.14 8.75 -6.96
C LYS A 119 -17.51 8.66 -7.64
N ASN A 120 -17.54 8.35 -8.93
CA ASN A 120 -18.79 8.30 -9.69
C ASN A 120 -19.65 7.09 -9.36
N ARG A 121 -19.05 5.90 -9.14
CA ARG A 121 -19.79 4.66 -8.94
C ARG A 121 -20.33 4.48 -7.52
N VAL A 122 -19.58 4.96 -6.53
CA VAL A 122 -19.83 4.67 -5.11
C VAL A 122 -19.75 5.89 -4.19
N GLN A 123 -19.57 7.11 -4.74
CA GLN A 123 -19.44 8.36 -3.98
C GLN A 123 -18.31 8.29 -2.94
N GLY A 124 -17.25 7.53 -3.26
CA GLY A 124 -16.08 7.35 -2.43
C GLY A 124 -15.01 8.38 -2.75
N TYR A 125 -14.23 8.75 -1.73
CA TYR A 125 -13.06 9.61 -1.87
C TYR A 125 -11.84 8.91 -1.28
N GLY A 126 -10.67 9.21 -1.84
CA GLY A 126 -9.42 8.66 -1.35
C GLY A 126 -8.25 9.11 -2.20
N GLY A 127 -7.17 8.35 -2.12
CA GLY A 127 -6.01 8.53 -2.96
C GLY A 127 -5.27 7.22 -3.17
N ALA A 128 -4.40 7.22 -4.16
CA ALA A 128 -3.53 6.09 -4.41
C ALA A 128 -2.15 6.53 -4.86
N ILE A 129 -1.19 5.67 -4.55
CA ILE A 129 0.16 5.70 -5.08
C ILE A 129 0.41 4.40 -5.83
N CYS A 130 1.11 4.46 -6.96
CA CYS A 130 1.48 3.29 -7.71
C CYS A 130 2.85 3.42 -8.35
N VAL A 131 3.45 2.27 -8.63
CA VAL A 131 4.68 2.13 -9.42
C VAL A 131 4.45 1.01 -10.43
N SER A 132 4.58 1.31 -11.71
CA SER A 132 4.48 0.32 -12.79
C SER A 132 5.76 -0.54 -12.88
N ASN A 133 5.68 -1.66 -13.62
CA ASN A 133 6.84 -2.52 -13.89
C ASN A 133 8.00 -1.81 -14.63
N SER A 134 7.72 -0.72 -15.35
CA SER A 134 8.69 0.14 -16.04
C SER A 134 9.32 1.18 -15.11
N GLY A 135 8.82 1.32 -13.89
CA GLY A 135 9.26 2.33 -12.92
C GLY A 135 8.58 3.69 -13.08
N ASP A 136 7.49 3.77 -13.84
CA ASP A 136 6.63 4.96 -13.88
C ASP A 136 5.79 5.05 -12.61
N ILE A 137 5.70 6.26 -12.06
CA ILE A 137 5.06 6.53 -10.76
C ILE A 137 3.73 7.25 -11.02
N GLY A 138 2.69 6.84 -10.31
CA GLY A 138 1.40 7.53 -10.27
C GLY A 138 1.05 7.92 -8.85
N VAL A 139 0.78 9.21 -8.63
CA VAL A 139 0.25 9.73 -7.37
C VAL A 139 -0.94 10.63 -7.68
N HIS A 140 -2.10 10.32 -7.12
CA HIS A 140 -3.28 11.19 -7.23
C HIS A 140 -4.25 10.92 -6.07
N PHE A 141 -5.08 11.91 -5.76
CA PHE A 141 -6.07 11.84 -4.71
C PHE A 141 -7.23 12.81 -4.96
N THR A 142 -8.42 12.40 -4.54
CA THR A 142 -9.67 13.17 -4.66
C THR A 142 -10.10 13.79 -3.34
N THR A 143 -9.40 13.49 -2.25
CA THR A 143 -9.58 14.15 -0.95
C THR A 143 -8.97 15.55 -0.96
N GLU A 144 -9.30 16.39 0.03
CA GLU A 144 -8.68 17.72 0.14
C GLU A 144 -7.16 17.65 0.29
N HIS A 145 -6.68 16.61 0.98
CA HIS A 145 -5.27 16.42 1.27
C HIS A 145 -4.90 14.93 1.23
N MET A 146 -3.66 14.64 0.86
CA MET A 146 -3.02 13.34 1.04
C MET A 146 -1.52 13.58 1.16
N ALA A 147 -0.92 13.24 2.31
CA ALA A 147 0.54 13.26 2.42
C ALA A 147 1.13 12.15 1.54
N TRP A 148 2.10 12.50 0.71
CA TRP A 148 2.75 11.55 -0.19
C TRP A 148 4.22 11.90 -0.38
N GLY A 149 5.03 10.88 -0.70
CA GLY A 149 6.41 11.04 -1.07
C GLY A 149 6.96 9.82 -1.78
N TYR A 150 7.88 10.03 -2.72
CA TYR A 150 8.62 8.98 -3.40
C TYR A 150 10.03 9.44 -3.72
N ARG A 151 10.94 8.50 -3.97
CA ARG A 151 12.32 8.80 -4.38
C ARG A 151 12.63 8.14 -5.72
N LYS A 152 13.16 8.92 -6.67
CA LYS A 152 13.67 8.42 -7.95
C LYS A 152 15.12 8.87 -8.11
N GLY A 153 16.05 7.92 -8.04
CA GLY A 153 17.48 8.22 -7.96
C GLY A 153 17.80 9.04 -6.70
N ASN A 154 18.43 10.20 -6.89
CA ASN A 154 18.82 11.11 -5.80
C ASN A 154 17.78 12.21 -5.53
N VAL A 155 16.63 12.17 -6.20
CA VAL A 155 15.57 13.18 -6.04
C VAL A 155 14.44 12.57 -5.21
N ILE A 156 14.06 13.26 -4.14
CA ILE A 156 12.84 12.98 -3.39
C ILE A 156 11.77 13.94 -3.90
N HIS A 157 10.60 13.41 -4.20
CA HIS A 157 9.39 14.14 -4.51
C HIS A 157 8.40 13.96 -3.37
N PHE A 158 7.70 15.02 -2.97
CA PHE A 158 6.72 14.97 -1.90
C PHE A 158 5.68 16.09 -2.02
N GLY A 159 4.55 15.90 -1.35
CA GLY A 159 3.47 16.86 -1.33
C GLY A 159 2.38 16.51 -0.34
N PHE A 160 1.43 17.43 -0.18
CA PHE A 160 0.29 17.28 0.71
C PHE A 160 -1.01 17.77 0.07
N ARG A 161 -0.95 18.85 -0.71
CA ARG A 161 -2.08 19.47 -1.41
C ARG A 161 -2.19 19.01 -2.87
N PRO A 162 -3.38 19.09 -3.47
CA PRO A 162 -3.55 18.78 -4.89
C PRO A 162 -2.60 19.61 -5.76
N ASN A 163 -1.98 18.97 -6.74
CA ASN A 163 -1.01 19.57 -7.67
C ASN A 163 0.31 20.08 -7.05
N GLU A 164 0.55 19.82 -5.77
CA GLU A 164 1.84 20.08 -5.13
C GLU A 164 2.79 18.93 -5.45
N ASP A 165 3.91 19.21 -6.13
CA ASP A 165 5.03 18.28 -6.35
C ASP A 165 6.31 19.05 -6.01
N ILE A 166 6.76 18.93 -4.77
CA ILE A 166 7.98 19.54 -4.27
C ILE A 166 9.09 18.51 -4.42
N SER A 167 10.23 18.94 -4.95
CA SER A 167 11.38 18.07 -5.16
C SER A 167 12.64 18.59 -4.47
N ASP A 168 13.33 17.71 -3.75
CA ASP A 168 14.63 17.98 -3.15
C ASP A 168 15.68 16.97 -3.59
N VAL A 169 16.90 17.44 -3.83
CA VAL A 169 18.05 16.58 -4.15
C VAL A 169 18.71 16.14 -2.86
N VAL A 170 18.73 14.83 -2.63
CA VAL A 170 19.43 14.23 -1.50
C VAL A 170 20.87 13.95 -1.91
N GLN A 171 21.81 14.58 -1.20
CA GLN A 171 23.19 14.13 -1.23
C GLN A 171 23.29 12.85 -0.42
N ILE A 172 23.44 11.72 -1.11
CA ILE A 172 23.75 10.46 -0.47
C ILE A 172 25.25 10.51 -0.17
N ASP A 173 25.60 10.75 1.09
CA ASP A 173 26.95 10.52 1.54
C ASP A 173 27.20 9.01 1.54
N CYS A 174 27.71 8.51 0.41
CA CYS A 174 28.14 7.12 0.25
C CYS A 174 29.52 6.89 0.91
N SER A 175 29.88 7.65 1.95
CA SER A 175 31.05 7.34 2.76
C SER A 175 30.85 5.97 3.42
N PRO A 176 31.77 5.01 3.18
CA PRO A 176 31.65 3.64 3.68
C PRO A 176 31.74 3.52 5.21
#